data_AF-A0A1D7UBF3-F1
#
_entry.id   AF-A0A1D7UBF3-F1
#
_cell.length_a   1.000
_cell.length_b   1.000
_cell.length_c   1.000
_cell.angle_alpha   90.00
_cell.angle_beta   90.00
_cell.angle_gamma   90.00
#
_symmetry.space_group_name_H-M   'P 1'
#
loop_
_entity.id
_entity.type
_entity.pdbx_description
1 polymer ?
#
loop_
_entity_poly.entity_id
_entity_poly.type
_entity_poly.pdbx_seq_one_letter_code
_entity_poly.pdbx_strand_id
1 'polypeptide(L)' 'MPIYKLLRMGRGAIIELNATETEEVQILANNHPFAKGNVVVSGSKISVEITQMLKRPTVYSLQSVAEAA' A
#
# COMPACT_ATOMS: atom_id res chain seq x y z
N MET A 1 -15.97 2.63 -7.19
CA MET A 1 -16.45 3.14 -8.50
C MET A 1 -17.60 2.27 -8.99
N PRO A 2 -18.75 2.82 -9.42
CA PRO A 2 -19.84 2.06 -10.05
C PRO A 2 -19.47 1.48 -11.43
N ILE A 3 -20.01 0.31 -11.77
CA ILE A 3 -19.71 -0.42 -13.02
C ILE A 3 -20.00 0.42 -14.28
N TYR A 4 -21.12 1.14 -14.33
CA TYR A 4 -21.46 1.94 -15.52
C TYR A 4 -20.47 3.08 -15.79
N LYS A 5 -19.75 3.58 -14.76
CA LYS A 5 -18.68 4.57 -14.95
C LYS A 5 -17.46 3.90 -15.60
N LEU A 6 -17.11 2.69 -15.17
CA LEU A 6 -16.02 1.90 -15.75
C LEU A 6 -16.28 1.57 -17.23
N LEU A 7 -17.49 1.15 -17.56
CA LEU A 7 -17.87 0.80 -18.95
C LEU A 7 -17.85 1.99 -19.92
N ARG A 8 -17.95 3.21 -19.40
CA ARG A 8 -17.88 4.46 -20.19
C ARG A 8 -16.49 5.09 -20.19
N MET A 9 -15.49 4.46 -19.56
CA MET A 9 -14.12 4.94 -19.62
C MET A 9 -13.59 4.80 -21.05
N GLY A 10 -13.00 5.87 -21.56
CA GLY A 10 -12.32 5.92 -22.85
C GLY A 10 -11.06 6.76 -22.74
N ARG A 11 -10.47 7.11 -23.89
CA ARG A 11 -9.32 8.02 -23.94
C ARG A 11 -9.67 9.35 -23.26
N GLY A 12 -8.83 9.80 -22.34
CA GLY A 12 -9.04 11.04 -21.59
C GLY A 12 -10.04 10.95 -20.42
N ALA A 13 -10.48 9.76 -20.03
CA ALA A 13 -11.26 9.60 -18.80
C ALA A 13 -10.41 9.98 -17.57
N ILE A 14 -10.97 10.80 -16.68
CA ILE A 14 -10.33 11.25 -15.44
C ILE A 14 -10.98 10.50 -14.27
N ILE A 15 -10.15 9.97 -13.38
CA ILE A 15 -10.58 9.26 -12.17
C ILE A 15 -10.00 10.01 -10.97
N GLU A 16 -10.89 10.54 -10.14
CA GLU A 16 -10.49 11.08 -8.85
C GLU A 16 -10.07 9.93 -7.93
N LEU A 17 -8.90 10.08 -7.31
CA LEU A 17 -8.40 9.16 -6.31
C LEU A 17 -8.65 9.76 -4.93
N ASN A 18 -8.93 8.90 -3.95
CA ASN A 18 -9.03 9.30 -2.54
C ASN A 18 -7.62 9.40 -1.91
N ALA A 19 -6.73 10.15 -2.53
CA ALA A 19 -5.37 10.37 -2.08
C ALA A 19 -4.94 11.79 -2.43
N THR A 20 -4.28 12.47 -1.51
CA THR A 20 -3.71 13.81 -1.72
C THR A 20 -2.22 13.74 -2.08
N GLU A 21 -1.67 14.82 -2.65
CA GLU A 21 -0.25 14.86 -3.05
C GLU A 21 0.73 14.73 -1.88
N THR A 22 0.28 15.06 -0.67
CA THR A 22 1.08 15.02 0.56
C THR A 22 0.95 13.71 1.32
N GLU A 23 0.06 12.81 0.90
CA GLU A 23 -0.17 11.54 1.60
C GLU A 23 0.89 10.48 1.25
N GLU A 24 1.29 9.73 2.27
CA GLU A 24 2.19 8.59 2.11
C GLU A 24 1.55 7.45 1.33
N VAL A 25 2.34 6.82 0.47
CA VAL A 25 1.91 5.63 -0.28
C VAL A 25 2.02 4.36 0.58
N GLN A 26 1.08 3.43 0.36
CA GLN A 26 1.12 2.11 0.99
C GLN A 26 2.00 1.17 0.18
N ILE A 27 2.92 0.48 0.86
CA ILE A 27 3.81 -0.50 0.26
C ILE A 27 3.31 -1.89 0.60
N LEU A 28 2.97 -2.66 -0.44
CA LEU A 28 2.44 -4.01 -0.32
C LEU A 28 3.50 -5.04 -0.72
N ALA A 29 3.59 -6.13 0.04
CA ALA A 29 4.32 -7.33 -0.32
C ALA A 29 3.31 -8.49 -0.37
N ASN A 30 3.18 -9.16 -1.53
CA ASN A 30 2.19 -10.22 -1.73
C ASN A 30 0.75 -9.80 -1.33
N ASN A 31 0.31 -8.62 -1.77
CA ASN A 31 -0.97 -8.01 -1.41
C ASN A 31 -1.17 -7.73 0.10
N HIS A 32 -0.12 -7.79 0.92
CA HIS A 32 -0.16 -7.45 2.33
C HIS A 32 0.57 -6.11 2.58
N PRO A 33 -0.08 -5.10 3.19
CA PRO A 33 0.57 -3.83 3.50
C PRO A 33 1.59 -4.05 4.63
N PHE A 34 2.85 -3.69 4.40
CA PHE A 34 3.91 -3.85 5.39
C PHE A 34 4.65 -2.54 5.73
N ALA A 35 4.48 -1.49 4.93
CA ALA A 35 5.11 -0.20 5.17
C ALA A 35 4.33 0.95 4.53
N LYS A 36 4.66 2.17 4.95
CA LYS A 36 4.27 3.44 4.33
C LYS A 36 5.51 4.24 3.97
N GLY A 37 5.41 5.09 2.95
CA GLY A 37 6.54 5.88 2.51
C GLY A 37 6.18 7.05 1.61
N ASN A 38 7.18 7.89 1.34
CA ASN A 38 7.09 9.04 0.46
C ASN A 38 7.63 8.71 -0.93
N VAL A 39 6.99 9.25 -1.97
CA VAL A 39 7.42 9.06 -3.35
C VAL A 39 8.55 10.02 -3.68
N VAL A 40 9.66 9.50 -4.20
CA VAL A 40 10.84 10.27 -4.61
C VAL A 40 11.23 9.91 -6.04
N VAL A 41 11.71 10.89 -6.81
CA VAL A 41 12.19 10.66 -8.17
C VAL A 41 13.68 10.38 -8.12
N SER A 42 14.08 9.17 -8.51
CA SER A 42 15.48 8.75 -8.60
C SER A 42 15.89 8.68 -10.07
N GLY A 43 16.36 9.82 -10.59
CA GLY A 43 16.72 9.97 -12.00
C GLY A 43 15.52 9.70 -12.93
N SER A 44 15.56 8.56 -13.64
CA SER A 44 14.48 8.14 -14.54
C SER A 44 13.45 7.21 -13.89
N LYS A 45 13.63 6.83 -12.62
CA LYS A 45 12.75 5.88 -11.91
C LYS A 45 12.00 6.58 -10.78
N ILE A 46 10.80 6.11 -10.52
CA ILE A 46 10.04 6.46 -9.32
C ILE A 46 10.47 5.49 -8.23
N SER A 47 10.91 6.02 -7.10
CA SER A 47 11.31 5.28 -5.91
C SER A 47 10.43 5.67 -4.73
N VAL A 48 10.43 4.86 -3.68
CA VAL A 48 9.70 5.14 -2.45
C VAL A 48 10.66 5.08 -1.28
N GLU A 49 10.73 6.15 -0.50
CA GLU A 49 11.46 6.21 0.76
C GLU A 49 10.55 5.75 1.90
N ILE A 50 11.01 4.79 2.70
CA ILE A 50 10.20 4.18 3.77
C ILE A 50 10.20 5.10 4.99
N THR A 51 9.03 5.65 5.36
CA THR A 51 8.86 6.45 6.57
C THR A 51 8.50 5.59 7.77
N GLN A 52 7.58 4.63 7.59
CA GLN A 52 7.06 3.82 8.69
C GLN A 52 6.90 2.35 8.27
N MET A 53 7.44 1.45 9.10
CA MET A 53 7.19 0.01 9.00
C MET A 53 5.95 -0.37 9.82
N LEU A 54 5.05 -1.16 9.22
CA LEU A 54 3.95 -1.78 9.95
C LEU A 54 4.49 -2.98 10.73
N LYS A 55 4.00 -3.15 11.96
CA LYS A 55 4.39 -4.31 12.77
C LYS A 55 3.93 -5.57 12.04
N ARG A 56 4.86 -6.52 11.88
CA ARG A 56 4.53 -7.86 11.39
C ARG A 56 3.44 -8.42 12.32
N PRO A 57 2.30 -8.91 11.79
CA PRO A 57 1.33 -9.58 12.63
C PRO A 57 2.05 -10.74 13.32
N THR A 58 2.03 -10.74 14.66
CA THR A 58 2.59 -11.82 15.46
C THR A 58 1.78 -13.07 15.14
N VAL A 59 2.32 -13.93 14.29
CA VAL A 59 1.75 -15.25 14.04
C VAL A 59 2.03 -16.04 15.30
N TYR A 60 1.03 -16.15 16.19
CA TYR A 60 1.11 -17.07 17.32
C TYR A 60 1.23 -18.49 16.74
N SER A 61 2.45 -19.00 16.73
CA SER A 61 2.68 -20.41 16.44
C SER A 61 2.29 -21.21 17.69
N LEU A 62 1.77 -22.42 17.51
CA LEU A 62 1.42 -23.30 18.64
C LEU A 62 2.62 -23.55 19.58
N GLN A 63 3.84 -23.41 19.08
CA GLN A 63 5.08 -23.49 19.85
C GLN A 63 5.20 -22.35 20.88
N SER A 64 4.81 -21.12 20.52
CA SER A 64 4.85 -19.95 21.41
C SER A 64 3.80 -19.97 22.53
N VAL A 65 2.69 -20.71 22.35
CA VAL A 65 1.67 -20.87 23.39
C VAL A 65 2.09 -21.91 24.43
N ALA A 66 2.89 -22.90 24.03
CA ALA A 66 3.37 -23.97 24.91
C ALA A 66 4.50 -23.53 25.86
N GLU A 67 5.30 -22.52 25.49
CA GLU A 67 6.35 -21.95 26.36
C GLU A 67 5.84 -20.92 27.38
N ALA A 68 4.60 -20.45 27.22
CA ALA A 68 3.98 -19.46 28.10
C ALA A 68 3.06 -20.06 29.18
N ALA A 69 2.91 -21.40 29.20
CA ALA A 69 2.12 -22.18 30.15
C ALA A 69 3.03 -22.99 31.07
#